data_AF-A0A8H5AS89-F1
#
_entry.id   AF-A0A8H5AS89-F1
#
_cell.length_a   1.000
_cell.length_b   1.000
_cell.length_c   1.000
_cell.angle_alpha   90.00
_cell.angle_beta   90.00
_cell.angle_gamma   90.00
#
_symmetry.space_group_name_H-M   'P 1'
#
loop_
_entity.id
_entity.type
_entity.pdbx_description
1 polymer ?
#
loop_
_entity_poly.entity_id
_entity_poly.type
_entity_poly.pdbx_seq_one_letter_code
_entity_poly.pdbx_strand_id
1 'polypeptide(L)'
;MSSAVSGTLRTDLPRAKPNHAHTRKPNSKIGIFFWRWRMWFEATFVLSMLEPWEKIMLLTGFIFLCVLVTTGILKYLPQHLLFLHRRATYYLWGSEGDERLLWQWLGLVGDGNSGSSAHVPLSGLGLHKEL
;
A
#
# COMPACT_ATOMS: atom_id res chain seq x y z
N MET A 1 -3.56 -35.32 -81.10
CA MET A 1 -4.89 -35.16 -80.45
C MET A 1 -4.85 -36.04 -79.21
N SER A 2 -4.99 -35.65 -77.95
CA SER A 2 -5.33 -34.42 -77.21
C SER A 2 -4.52 -34.52 -75.90
N SER A 3 -3.72 -33.53 -75.51
CA SER A 3 -4.03 -32.39 -74.62
C SER A 3 -4.77 -32.69 -73.31
N ALA A 4 -4.26 -32.04 -72.25
CA ALA A 4 -4.83 -31.80 -70.92
C ALA A 4 -4.80 -32.99 -69.95
N VAL A 5 -4.37 -32.85 -68.70
CA VAL A 5 -4.81 -31.84 -67.73
C VAL A 5 -3.67 -31.49 -66.77
N SER A 6 -3.19 -30.24 -66.86
CA SER A 6 -2.51 -29.57 -65.75
C SER A 6 -3.52 -29.27 -64.65
N GLY A 7 -3.14 -29.50 -63.39
CA GLY A 7 -3.73 -28.77 -62.27
C GLY A 7 -4.14 -29.62 -61.07
N THR A 8 -3.18 -30.03 -60.24
CA THR A 8 -3.47 -30.47 -58.86
C THR A 8 -2.32 -30.15 -57.89
N LEU A 9 -1.77 -28.92 -57.90
CA LEU A 9 -1.17 -28.38 -56.68
C LEU A 9 -2.29 -27.77 -55.85
N ARG A 10 -3.00 -28.63 -55.10
CA ARG A 10 -3.93 -28.19 -54.08
C ARG A 10 -3.14 -27.39 -53.05
N THR A 11 -3.33 -26.09 -53.07
CA THR A 11 -2.83 -25.16 -52.07
C THR A 11 -3.61 -25.39 -50.77
N ASP A 12 -3.18 -26.38 -49.98
CA ASP A 12 -3.62 -26.58 -48.59
C ASP A 12 -3.07 -25.43 -47.73
N LEU A 13 -3.70 -24.27 -47.84
CA LEU A 13 -3.44 -23.14 -46.96
C LEU A 13 -4.02 -23.50 -45.57
N PRO A 14 -3.21 -23.48 -44.50
CA PRO A 14 -3.73 -23.73 -43.17
C PRO A 14 -4.82 -22.70 -42.86
N ARG A 15 -5.94 -23.17 -42.30
CA ARG A 15 -7.07 -22.32 -41.89
C ARG A 15 -6.55 -21.11 -41.13
N ALA A 16 -6.94 -19.91 -41.57
CA ALA A 16 -6.51 -18.66 -40.97
C ALA A 16 -6.80 -18.70 -39.46
N LYS A 17 -5.73 -18.68 -38.65
CA LYS A 17 -5.83 -18.70 -37.19
C LYS A 17 -6.12 -17.25 -36.77
N PRO A 18 -7.14 -16.99 -35.94
CA PRO A 18 -7.37 -15.65 -35.40
C PRO A 18 -6.15 -15.21 -34.58
N ASN A 19 -5.65 -14.00 -34.86
CA ASN A 19 -4.47 -13.47 -34.20
C ASN A 19 -4.82 -13.02 -32.76
N HIS A 20 -4.55 -13.88 -31.77
CA HIS A 20 -4.74 -13.57 -30.35
C HIS A 20 -3.62 -12.69 -29.77
N ALA A 21 -2.90 -11.94 -30.60
CA ALA A 21 -1.77 -11.12 -30.18
C ALA A 21 -2.19 -10.05 -29.15
N HIS A 22 -3.41 -9.54 -29.25
CA HIS A 22 -3.92 -8.46 -28.41
C HIS A 22 -4.33 -8.91 -27.00
N THR A 23 -4.69 -10.18 -26.81
CA THR A 23 -5.12 -10.74 -25.52
C THR A 23 -4.02 -11.53 -24.81
N ARG A 24 -2.83 -11.62 -25.41
CA ARG A 24 -1.72 -12.39 -24.85
C ARG A 24 -1.18 -11.73 -23.59
N LYS A 25 -1.19 -12.46 -22.48
CA LYS A 25 -0.56 -12.04 -21.23
C LYS A 25 0.95 -11.84 -21.43
N PRO A 26 1.52 -10.68 -21.02
CA PRO A 26 2.96 -10.47 -21.05
C PRO A 26 3.67 -11.38 -20.04
N ASN A 27 4.93 -11.76 -20.32
CA ASN A 27 5.69 -12.72 -19.50
C ASN A 27 6.27 -12.08 -18.21
N SER A 28 6.33 -10.75 -18.13
CA SER A 28 6.87 -10.03 -16.96
C SER A 28 5.87 -9.93 -15.81
N LYS A 29 6.33 -10.09 -14.55
CA LYS A 29 5.50 -9.94 -13.34
C LYS A 29 4.82 -8.56 -13.25
N ILE A 30 5.57 -7.49 -13.54
CA ILE A 30 5.03 -6.12 -13.59
C ILE A 30 4.06 -5.98 -14.77
N GLY A 31 4.39 -6.59 -15.91
CA GLY A 31 3.51 -6.59 -17.08
C GLY A 31 2.17 -7.26 -16.80
N ILE A 32 2.14 -8.34 -16.02
CA ILE A 32 0.92 -9.04 -15.62
C ILE A 32 0.07 -8.17 -14.69
N PHE A 33 0.70 -7.44 -13.76
CA PHE A 33 0.01 -6.52 -12.87
C PHE A 33 -0.67 -5.37 -13.63
N PHE A 34 0.08 -4.68 -14.50
CA PHE A 34 -0.48 -3.63 -15.35
C PHE A 34 -1.51 -4.17 -16.35
N TRP A 35 -1.31 -5.37 -16.88
CA TRP A 35 -2.28 -6.02 -17.75
C TRP A 35 -3.59 -6.30 -17.02
N ARG A 36 -3.53 -6.80 -15.77
CA ARG A 36 -4.73 -7.07 -14.97
C ARG A 36 -5.42 -5.77 -14.55
N TRP A 37 -4.65 -4.75 -14.17
CA TRP A 37 -5.18 -3.44 -13.84
C TRP A 37 -5.86 -2.78 -15.03
N ARG A 38 -5.24 -2.85 -16.22
CA ARG A 38 -5.81 -2.38 -17.49
C ARG A 38 -7.10 -3.12 -17.85
N MET A 39 -7.11 -4.45 -17.72
CA MET A 39 -8.30 -5.27 -17.99
C MET A 39 -9.46 -4.94 -17.03
N TRP A 40 -9.17 -4.67 -15.76
CA TRP A 40 -10.18 -4.19 -14.80
C TRP A 40 -10.70 -2.79 -15.17
N PHE A 41 -9.83 -1.89 -15.63
CA PHE A 41 -10.20 -0.56 -16.11
C PHE A 41 -10.97 -0.55 -17.45
N GLU A 42 -10.80 -1.59 -18.27
CA GLU A 42 -11.56 -1.78 -19.51
C GLU A 42 -12.93 -2.43 -19.26
N ALA A 43 -13.09 -3.18 -18.15
CA ALA A 43 -14.30 -3.92 -17.81
C ALA A 43 -15.41 -3.07 -17.16
N THR A 44 -15.10 -1.90 -16.59
CA THR A 44 -16.12 -0.98 -16.10
C THR A 44 -16.82 -0.33 -17.29
N PHE A 45 -17.95 -0.92 -17.71
CA PHE A 45 -18.77 -0.63 -18.90
C PHE A 45 -18.88 0.86 -19.32
N VAL A 46 -18.93 1.79 -18.36
CA VAL A 46 -18.98 3.23 -18.64
C VAL A 46 -17.69 3.74 -19.32
N LEU A 47 -16.52 3.18 -18.96
CA LEU A 47 -15.23 3.53 -19.58
C LEU A 47 -14.99 2.88 -20.95
N SER A 48 -15.80 1.89 -21.35
CA SER A 48 -15.71 1.30 -22.70
C SER A 48 -16.52 2.06 -23.74
N MET A 49 -17.51 2.84 -23.30
CA MET A 49 -18.33 3.70 -24.17
C MET A 49 -17.72 5.09 -24.37
N LEU A 50 -16.73 5.44 -23.55
CA LEU A 50 -16.04 6.72 -23.60
C LEU A 50 -14.95 6.74 -24.69
N GLU A 51 -14.79 7.88 -25.35
CA GLU A 51 -13.71 8.03 -26.32
C GLU A 51 -12.33 7.91 -25.64
N PRO A 52 -11.30 7.41 -26.35
CA PRO A 52 -9.97 7.21 -25.77
C PRO A 52 -9.37 8.47 -25.14
N TRP A 53 -9.68 9.64 -25.70
CA TRP A 53 -9.24 10.93 -25.19
C TRP A 53 -9.96 11.36 -23.91
N GLU A 54 -11.28 11.16 -23.82
CA GLU A 54 -12.07 11.50 -22.64
C GLU A 54 -11.64 10.64 -21.43
N LYS A 55 -11.35 9.36 -21.68
CA LYS A 55 -10.80 8.45 -20.67
C LYS A 55 -9.48 8.95 -20.08
N ILE A 56 -8.60 9.51 -20.90
CA ILE A 56 -7.31 10.05 -20.45
C ILE A 56 -7.53 11.27 -19.56
N MET A 57 -8.43 12.19 -19.95
CA MET A 57 -8.74 13.40 -19.18
C MET A 57 -9.39 13.09 -17.82
N LEU A 58 -10.33 12.13 -17.79
CA LEU A 58 -10.95 11.69 -16.54
C LEU A 58 -9.96 10.98 -15.61
N LEU A 59 -9.11 10.10 -16.15
CA LEU A 59 -8.16 9.35 -15.35
C LEU A 59 -7.12 10.28 -14.72
N THR A 60 -6.60 11.25 -15.48
CA THR A 60 -5.64 12.23 -14.96
C THR A 60 -6.28 13.12 -13.90
N GLY A 61 -7.50 13.61 -14.12
CA GLY A 61 -8.25 14.38 -13.12
C GLY A 61 -8.54 13.58 -11.85
N PHE A 62 -8.96 12.33 -11.98
CA PHE A 62 -9.22 11.44 -10.84
C PHE A 62 -7.95 11.14 -10.05
N ILE A 63 -6.83 10.83 -10.71
CA ILE A 63 -5.54 10.62 -10.06
C ILE A 63 -5.09 11.90 -9.36
N PHE A 64 -5.21 13.06 -10.01
CA PHE A 64 -4.86 14.34 -9.41
C PHE A 64 -5.68 14.61 -8.14
N LEU A 65 -7.00 14.39 -8.20
CA LEU A 65 -7.88 14.53 -7.05
C LEU A 65 -7.55 13.53 -5.94
N CYS A 66 -7.31 12.26 -6.28
CA CYS A 66 -6.86 11.24 -5.32
C CYS A 66 -5.54 11.63 -4.66
N VAL A 67 -4.57 12.15 -5.39
CA VAL A 67 -3.29 12.62 -4.84
C VAL A 67 -3.52 13.82 -3.93
N LEU A 68 -4.36 14.78 -4.33
CA LEU A 68 -4.69 15.94 -3.53
C LEU A 68 -5.37 15.53 -2.21
N VAL A 69 -6.36 14.65 -2.29
CA VAL A 69 -7.08 14.10 -1.13
C VAL A 69 -6.13 13.31 -0.25
N THR A 70 -5.31 12.42 -0.82
CA THR A 70 -4.34 11.62 -0.05
C THR A 70 -3.32 12.52 0.64
N THR A 71 -2.81 13.55 -0.05
CA THR A 71 -1.88 14.53 0.53
C THR A 71 -2.56 15.34 1.63
N GLY A 72 -3.81 15.75 1.42
CA GLY A 72 -4.63 16.43 2.42
C GLY A 72 -4.84 15.56 3.66
N ILE A 73 -5.22 14.30 3.47
CA ILE A 73 -5.37 13.31 4.54
C ILE A 73 -4.02 13.12 5.25
N LEU A 74 -2.94 12.78 4.56
CA LEU A 74 -1.63 12.56 5.20
C LEU A 74 -1.12 13.78 5.98
N LYS A 75 -1.50 15.00 5.57
CA LYS A 75 -1.10 16.24 6.25
C LYS A 75 -2.04 16.63 7.40
N TYR A 76 -3.35 16.42 7.28
CA TYR A 76 -4.35 16.78 8.30
C TYR A 76 -4.63 15.66 9.32
N LEU A 77 -4.57 14.41 8.88
CA LEU A 77 -4.87 13.23 9.68
C LEU A 77 -3.93 13.04 10.87
N PRO A 78 -2.59 13.26 10.82
CA PRO A 78 -1.75 13.11 12.03
C PRO A 78 -2.14 14.11 13.13
N GLN A 79 -2.55 15.33 12.75
CA GLN A 79 -2.96 16.35 13.71
C GLN A 79 -4.29 15.99 14.40
N HIS A 80 -5.24 15.41 13.66
CA HIS A 80 -6.49 14.91 14.24
C HIS A 80 -6.33 13.60 15.01
N LEU A 81 -5.44 12.70 14.57
CA LEU A 81 -5.17 11.44 15.26
C LEU A 81 -4.60 11.68 16.65
N LEU A 82 -3.70 12.65 16.84
CA LEU A 82 -3.13 12.94 18.16
C LEU A 82 -4.18 13.39 19.17
N PHE A 83 -5.14 14.20 18.73
CA PHE A 83 -6.24 14.64 19.58
C PHE A 83 -7.23 13.51 19.88
N LEU A 84 -7.59 12.73 18.85
CA LEU A 84 -8.49 11.60 19.00
C LEU A 84 -7.84 10.49 19.84
N HIS A 85 -6.53 10.30 19.73
CA HIS A 85 -5.74 9.36 20.53
C HIS A 85 -5.80 9.74 22.00
N ARG A 86 -5.51 10.99 22.38
CA ARG A 86 -5.58 11.43 23.79
C ARG A 86 -6.97 11.18 24.39
N ARG A 87 -8.03 11.46 23.63
CA ARG A 87 -9.41 11.20 24.07
C ARG A 87 -9.74 9.70 24.14
N ALA A 88 -9.37 8.94 23.12
CA ALA A 88 -9.57 7.49 23.08
C ALA A 88 -8.83 6.81 24.23
N THR A 89 -7.58 7.17 24.50
CA THR A 89 -6.81 6.68 25.64
C THR A 89 -7.51 7.00 26.97
N TYR A 90 -8.02 8.23 27.14
CA TYR A 90 -8.74 8.61 28.35
C TYR A 90 -10.02 7.77 28.55
N TYR A 91 -10.79 7.52 27.49
CA TYR A 91 -12.01 6.72 27.58
C TYR A 91 -11.77 5.22 27.69
N LEU A 92 -10.70 4.70 27.07
CA LEU A 92 -10.38 3.28 27.09
C LEU A 92 -9.67 2.86 28.38
N TRP A 93 -8.86 3.75 28.97
CA TRP A 93 -7.99 3.45 30.12
C TRP A 93 -8.44 4.10 31.43
N GLY A 94 -9.33 5.10 31.39
CA GLY A 94 -9.98 5.70 32.58
C GLY A 94 -9.09 6.60 33.46
N SER A 95 -7.78 6.59 33.26
CA SER A 95 -6.75 7.47 33.84
C SER A 95 -5.55 7.39 32.89
N GLU A 96 -4.72 8.45 32.77
CA GLU A 96 -3.55 8.52 31.88
C GLU A 96 -3.04 7.16 31.43
N GLY A 97 -3.29 6.82 30.16
CA GLY A 97 -3.05 5.49 29.63
C GLY A 97 -1.65 5.03 29.99
N ASP A 98 -1.55 3.85 30.60
CA ASP A 98 -0.30 3.16 30.89
C ASP A 98 0.45 2.93 29.56
N GLU A 99 1.16 3.95 29.11
CA GLU A 99 2.23 3.86 28.15
C GLU A 99 3.20 2.74 28.57
N ARG A 100 3.34 2.53 29.88
CA ARG A 100 4.08 1.42 30.50
C ARG A 100 3.58 0.05 30.04
N LEU A 101 2.27 -0.17 29.91
CA LEU A 101 1.71 -1.46 29.46
C LEU A 101 1.84 -1.66 27.95
N LEU A 102 1.79 -0.58 27.16
CA LEU A 102 2.10 -0.64 25.74
C LEU A 102 3.59 -0.93 25.50
N TRP A 103 4.50 -0.27 26.21
CA TRP A 103 5.94 -0.53 26.16
C TRP A 103 6.31 -1.92 26.69
N GLN A 104 5.58 -2.42 27.69
CA GLN A 104 5.72 -3.77 28.23
C GLN A 104 5.21 -4.83 27.24
N TRP A 105 4.08 -4.59 26.57
CA TRP A 105 3.54 -5.51 25.55
C TRP A 105 4.37 -5.52 24.26
N LEU A 106 4.91 -4.36 23.86
CA LEU A 106 5.82 -4.24 22.71
C LEU A 106 7.22 -4.83 22.97
N GLY A 107 7.48 -5.35 24.17
CA GLY A 107 8.70 -6.09 24.50
C GLY A 107 9.98 -5.25 24.46
N LEU A 108 9.89 -3.92 24.51
CA LEU A 108 11.04 -3.02 24.42
C LEU A 108 11.66 -2.67 25.79
N VAL A 109 11.07 -3.12 26.89
CA VAL A 109 11.64 -3.03 28.24
C VAL A 109 12.23 -4.39 28.60
N GLY A 110 13.43 -4.62 28.09
CA GLY A 110 14.17 -5.87 28.28
C GLY A 110 15.67 -5.63 28.11
N ASP A 111 16.31 -5.43 29.26
CA ASP A 111 17.69 -5.79 29.58
C ASP A 111 18.82 -4.75 29.36
N GLY A 112 19.48 -4.42 30.47
CA GLY A 112 20.49 -3.35 30.55
C GLY A 112 21.07 -3.16 31.95
N ASN A 113 21.71 -4.22 32.46
CA ASN A 113 22.79 -4.19 33.47
C ASN A 113 22.45 -4.51 34.94
N SER A 114 22.23 -5.80 35.21
CA SER A 114 22.70 -6.43 36.45
C SER A 114 24.23 -6.62 36.40
N GLY A 115 24.98 -5.94 37.27
CA GLY A 115 26.39 -6.27 37.46
C GLY A 115 27.25 -5.19 38.12
N SER A 116 27.54 -5.41 39.41
CA SER A 116 28.79 -5.03 40.07
C SER A 116 29.01 -3.55 40.43
N SER A 117 28.94 -3.22 41.73
CA SER A 117 30.12 -2.92 42.56
C SER A 117 29.74 -2.17 43.84
N ALA A 118 30.26 -2.68 44.95
CA ALA A 118 30.22 -2.11 46.28
C ALA A 118 30.80 -0.68 46.38
N HIS A 119 30.26 0.14 47.28
CA HIS A 119 31.02 0.73 48.41
C HIS A 119 30.06 1.48 49.36
N VAL A 120 30.47 1.52 50.63
CA VAL A 120 29.71 1.83 51.85
C VAL A 120 30.15 3.24 52.37
N PRO A 121 29.91 3.64 53.62
CA PRO A 121 28.89 4.56 54.17
C PRO A 121 29.40 5.96 54.58
N LEU A 122 28.50 6.72 55.25
CA LEU A 122 28.76 7.65 56.38
C LEU A 122 29.05 9.13 56.06
N SER A 123 28.04 9.98 56.29
CA SER A 123 28.09 11.37 56.79
C SER A 123 26.63 11.81 56.98
N GLY A 124 26.05 12.07 58.15
CA GLY A 124 26.64 12.63 59.36
C GLY A 124 26.65 14.16 59.31
N LEU A 125 25.50 14.82 59.11
CA LEU A 125 25.34 16.23 59.49
C LEU A 125 23.87 16.58 59.74
N GLY A 126 23.49 16.56 61.01
CA GLY A 126 22.30 17.23 61.50
C GLY A 126 22.59 18.71 61.77
N LEU A 127 21.63 19.57 61.43
CA LEU A 127 21.39 20.99 61.82
C LEU A 127 20.72 21.63 60.59
N HIS A 128 19.47 22.06 60.61
CA HIS A 128 18.98 23.10 61.49
C HIS A 128 17.45 23.13 61.39
N LYS A 129 16.75 22.92 62.52
CA LYS A 129 15.31 23.09 62.66
C LYS A 129 15.08 23.99 63.89
N GLU A 130 14.21 24.97 63.72
CA GLU A 130 13.47 25.71 64.76
C GLU A 130 14.27 26.59 65.74
N LEU A 131 14.33 27.90 65.45
CA LEU A 131 13.83 29.03 66.28
C LEU A 131 14.23 30.38 65.65
#